data_AF-A0A8T0B100-F1
#
_entry.id   AF-A0A8T0B100-F1
#
_cell.length_a   1.000
_cell.length_b   1.000
_cell.length_c   1.000
_cell.angle_alpha   90.00
_cell.angle_beta   90.00
_cell.angle_gamma   90.00
#
_symmetry.space_group_name_H-M   'P 1'
#
loop_
_entity.id
_entity.type
_entity.pdbx_description
1 polymer ?
#
loop_
_entity_poly.entity_id
_entity_poly.type
_entity_poly.pdbx_seq_one_letter_code
_entity_poly.pdbx_strand_id
1 'polypeptide(L)'
;MADGEISSAKKEKKKKKAKVSDEEIGDIQETGDFLIKPESKVVKLDTSQWPLLLKNFDKLNIRTAHYTPLPHGSNPLKRNINDYVRTGFINLDKPANPSSHEVVAWIKRILRVEKTGHSGTLDPKVTGCLIVCVDRATRLVKSQQSAGKEYVGIVRLHNALESEHQLARALECLTGALFQRPPLIAAVKRQLRVRTIYESKLIEYDQEKRLGIFWVSCEAGTYIRTLCVHLGLLLGVGGQMQELRRVRSGVLGEKDCMVTMHDVLDAQWQFDHNKDETYLRRVIFPLEKLLISYKRIVMKDSAVNAICYGAKIMLPGVLRYEDGIEVNGDVVVITTKGEAICAAVALMTTAVISTCDHGIVAKIKRVIMERDTYPRKWGLGPKASQKKMMIQKGLLDKRGKPNGSTPAEWKEGYVDYSNKPKKAAAEDGDATQASAKRKRDESGSEGEAAPSTPKTEEMEKKEKKKKKKEKKLKVAEEETEEAQATEEVAAEEEAEVTESAKKKKKKKVKEAADDSE
;
A
#
# COMPACT_ATOMS: atom_id res chain seq x y z
N MET A 1 -59.77 -1.25 -58.65
CA MET A 1 -59.97 0.21 -58.74
C MET A 1 -58.97 0.81 -57.77
N ALA A 2 -57.71 0.92 -58.17
CA ALA A 2 -57.10 2.03 -58.92
C ALA A 2 -56.97 3.30 -58.07
N ASP A 3 -55.70 3.73 -57.97
CA ASP A 3 -55.14 5.03 -57.54
C ASP A 3 -55.06 5.30 -56.02
N GLY A 4 -53.93 5.68 -55.43
CA GLY A 4 -52.62 6.08 -55.94
C GLY A 4 -51.71 6.48 -54.76
N GLU A 5 -50.40 6.30 -54.91
CA GLU A 5 -49.33 6.61 -53.94
C GLU A 5 -49.24 8.11 -53.59
N ILE A 6 -48.60 8.45 -52.46
CA ILE A 6 -47.45 9.39 -52.40
C ILE A 6 -46.78 9.31 -51.01
N SER A 7 -45.48 9.04 -51.03
CA SER A 7 -44.55 9.11 -49.91
C SER A 7 -44.14 10.57 -49.61
N SER A 8 -43.84 10.91 -48.35
CA SER A 8 -42.76 11.87 -48.07
C SER A 8 -42.28 11.80 -46.61
N ALA A 9 -40.97 11.56 -46.47
CA ALA A 9 -40.22 11.64 -45.23
C ALA A 9 -39.99 13.10 -44.81
N LYS A 10 -40.09 13.43 -43.51
CA LYS A 10 -39.57 14.69 -42.95
C LYS A 10 -38.82 14.49 -41.62
N LYS A 11 -37.49 14.56 -41.79
CA LYS A 11 -36.41 14.97 -40.88
C LYS A 11 -36.80 15.53 -39.50
N GLU A 12 -36.29 14.89 -38.45
CA GLU A 12 -36.06 15.50 -37.14
C GLU A 12 -35.02 16.63 -37.22
N LYS A 13 -35.39 17.83 -36.74
CA LYS A 13 -34.45 18.93 -36.48
C LYS A 13 -34.21 19.07 -34.97
N LYS A 14 -32.95 18.84 -34.56
CA LYS A 14 -32.38 19.22 -33.26
C LYS A 14 -32.66 20.70 -32.95
N LYS A 15 -33.38 21.00 -31.86
CA LYS A 15 -33.50 22.35 -31.28
C LYS A 15 -32.31 22.61 -30.33
N LYS A 16 -31.55 23.67 -30.62
CA LYS A 16 -30.50 24.26 -29.78
C LYS A 16 -31.14 24.91 -28.54
N LYS A 17 -30.51 24.73 -27.37
CA LYS A 17 -30.83 25.45 -26.12
C LYS A 17 -30.54 26.95 -26.30
N ALA A 18 -31.56 27.78 -26.17
CA ALA A 18 -31.43 29.23 -26.04
C ALA A 18 -31.36 29.62 -24.55
N LYS A 19 -30.62 30.70 -24.24
CA LYS A 19 -30.54 31.35 -22.93
C LYS A 19 -31.89 32.01 -22.61
N VAL A 20 -32.38 31.82 -21.39
CA VAL A 20 -33.62 32.45 -20.87
C VAL A 20 -33.30 33.89 -20.47
N SER A 21 -34.05 34.85 -21.01
CA SER A 21 -34.09 36.26 -20.63
C SER A 21 -35.10 36.47 -19.50
N ASP A 22 -34.86 37.46 -18.64
CA ASP A 22 -35.61 37.78 -17.40
C ASP A 22 -37.08 38.25 -17.60
N GLU A 23 -37.69 38.01 -18.76
CA GLU A 23 -39.03 38.54 -19.11
C GLU A 23 -40.17 37.49 -19.03
N GLU A 24 -39.92 36.24 -18.67
CA GLU A 24 -40.95 35.18 -18.71
C GLU A 24 -41.35 34.60 -17.33
N ILE A 25 -41.05 35.26 -16.21
CA ILE A 25 -41.43 34.69 -14.88
C ILE A 25 -42.96 34.64 -14.72
N GLY A 26 -43.68 35.65 -15.22
CA GLY A 26 -45.15 35.71 -15.16
C GLY A 26 -45.82 34.64 -16.03
N ASP A 27 -45.36 34.49 -17.28
CA ASP A 27 -45.91 33.50 -18.21
C ASP A 27 -45.59 32.06 -17.78
N ILE A 28 -44.40 31.82 -17.20
CA ILE A 28 -44.04 30.53 -16.62
C ILE A 28 -44.92 30.22 -15.39
N GLN A 29 -45.28 31.23 -14.59
CA GLN A 29 -46.20 31.07 -13.45
C GLN A 29 -47.65 30.77 -13.87
N GLU A 30 -48.09 31.31 -15.01
CA GLU A 30 -49.46 31.12 -15.49
C GLU A 30 -49.64 29.84 -16.32
N THR A 31 -48.61 29.41 -17.05
CA THR A 31 -48.63 28.20 -17.91
C THR A 31 -48.00 26.96 -17.30
N GLY A 32 -47.24 27.12 -16.21
CA GLY A 32 -46.58 26.01 -15.54
C GLY A 32 -47.54 25.22 -14.67
N ASP A 33 -47.81 23.96 -15.03
CA ASP A 33 -48.33 22.99 -14.08
C ASP A 33 -47.20 22.69 -13.06
N PHE A 34 -47.09 23.50 -12.01
CA PHE A 34 -46.15 23.33 -10.89
C PHE A 34 -46.53 22.15 -9.98
N LEU A 35 -46.94 21.03 -10.59
CA LEU A 35 -47.14 19.78 -9.90
C LEU A 35 -45.88 18.93 -10.03
N ILE A 36 -45.39 18.47 -8.89
CA ILE A 36 -44.40 17.40 -8.83
C ILE A 36 -45.06 16.17 -9.47
N LYS A 37 -44.62 15.81 -10.68
CA LYS A 37 -45.15 14.62 -11.36
C LYS A 37 -44.81 13.39 -10.50
N PRO A 38 -45.77 12.47 -10.28
CA PRO A 38 -45.49 11.24 -9.56
C PRO A 38 -44.52 10.38 -10.39
N GLU A 39 -43.24 10.43 -10.03
CA GLU A 39 -42.21 9.56 -10.59
C GLU A 39 -42.09 8.30 -9.71
N SER A 40 -42.28 7.13 -10.32
CA SER A 40 -42.15 5.82 -9.66
C SER A 40 -40.69 5.44 -9.33
N LYS A 41 -39.72 6.26 -9.78
CA LYS A 41 -38.30 6.07 -9.50
C LYS A 41 -37.91 6.89 -8.28
N VAL A 42 -37.55 6.20 -7.20
CA VAL A 42 -36.74 6.79 -6.12
C VAL A 42 -35.52 7.44 -6.78
N VAL A 43 -35.31 8.74 -6.58
CA VAL A 43 -34.17 9.49 -7.13
C VAL A 43 -32.88 8.81 -6.67
N LYS A 44 -32.25 8.03 -7.55
CA LYS A 44 -30.94 7.44 -7.30
C LYS A 44 -29.91 8.54 -7.49
N LEU A 45 -29.22 8.89 -6.40
CA LEU A 45 -28.08 9.79 -6.44
C LEU A 45 -27.02 9.19 -7.38
N ASP A 46 -26.79 9.81 -8.54
CA ASP A 46 -25.69 9.38 -9.43
C ASP A 46 -24.35 9.80 -8.82
N THR A 47 -23.62 8.82 -8.30
CA THR A 47 -22.29 9.03 -7.73
C THR A 47 -21.16 8.56 -8.65
N SER A 48 -21.44 8.33 -9.93
CA SER A 48 -20.44 7.89 -10.92
C SER A 48 -19.31 8.91 -11.13
N GLN A 49 -19.60 10.19 -10.93
CA GLN A 49 -18.66 11.31 -11.05
C GLN A 49 -17.98 11.67 -9.71
N TRP A 50 -18.32 10.99 -8.62
CA TRP A 50 -17.68 11.27 -7.33
C TRP A 50 -16.20 10.86 -7.36
N PRO A 51 -15.32 11.61 -6.67
CA PRO A 51 -13.90 11.43 -6.79
C PRO A 51 -13.39 10.21 -6.01
N LEU A 52 -12.28 9.63 -6.50
CA LEU A 52 -11.45 8.67 -5.76
C LEU A 52 -12.27 7.47 -5.23
N LEU A 53 -12.15 7.17 -3.93
CA LEU A 53 -12.78 6.03 -3.28
C LEU A 53 -14.30 6.19 -3.09
N LEU A 54 -14.84 7.39 -3.35
CA LEU A 54 -16.28 7.65 -3.31
C LEU A 54 -16.96 7.50 -4.68
N LYS A 55 -16.21 7.19 -5.75
CA LYS A 55 -16.78 6.93 -7.08
C LYS A 55 -17.73 5.73 -7.04
N ASN A 56 -18.95 5.84 -7.60
CA ASN A 56 -19.95 4.76 -7.55
C ASN A 56 -20.28 4.30 -6.11
N PHE A 57 -20.36 5.24 -5.17
CA PHE A 57 -20.75 4.97 -3.78
C PHE A 57 -22.16 4.38 -3.66
N ASP A 58 -23.07 4.75 -4.55
CA ASP A 58 -24.45 4.24 -4.62
C ASP A 58 -24.53 2.73 -4.93
N LYS A 59 -23.50 2.18 -5.58
CA LYS A 59 -23.41 0.74 -5.91
C LYS A 59 -22.98 -0.13 -4.73
N LEU A 60 -22.60 0.47 -3.61
CA LEU A 60 -22.19 -0.28 -2.42
C LEU A 60 -23.41 -0.86 -1.70
N ASN A 61 -23.28 -2.11 -1.24
CA ASN A 61 -24.30 -2.76 -0.42
C ASN A 61 -24.45 -2.02 0.91
N ILE A 62 -25.70 -1.82 1.35
CA ILE A 62 -26.03 -1.10 2.58
C ILE A 62 -26.22 -2.10 3.71
N ARG A 63 -25.36 -2.06 4.73
CA ARG A 63 -25.59 -2.82 5.97
C ARG A 63 -26.49 -2.05 6.93
N THR A 64 -26.28 -0.74 7.03
CA THR A 64 -27.11 0.16 7.83
C THR A 64 -27.02 1.58 7.28
N ALA A 65 -28.16 2.25 7.19
CA ALA A 65 -28.23 3.66 6.80
C ALA A 65 -27.98 4.61 7.98
N HIS A 66 -28.10 4.12 9.21
CA HIS A 66 -28.08 4.96 10.40
C HIS A 66 -26.66 5.06 10.99
N TYR A 67 -26.17 6.30 11.05
CA TYR A 67 -24.95 6.66 11.77
C TYR A 67 -25.01 8.14 12.17
N THR A 68 -24.24 8.50 13.18
CA THR A 68 -24.07 9.90 13.57
C THR A 68 -22.79 10.43 12.92
N PRO A 69 -22.87 11.32 11.92
CA PRO A 69 -21.68 11.90 11.32
C PRO A 69 -20.93 12.75 12.35
N LEU A 70 -19.61 12.66 12.33
CA LEU A 70 -18.75 13.46 13.20
C LEU A 70 -18.06 14.57 12.38
N PRO A 71 -17.90 15.79 12.92
CA PRO A 71 -17.30 16.93 12.19
C PRO A 71 -15.77 16.83 12.03
N HIS A 72 -15.19 15.64 12.26
CA HIS A 72 -13.75 15.41 12.22
C HIS A 72 -13.30 14.80 10.89
N GLY A 73 -12.03 14.99 10.53
CA GLY A 73 -11.50 14.55 9.23
C GLY A 73 -12.00 15.43 8.07
N SER A 74 -11.58 15.10 6.86
CA SER A 74 -11.94 15.86 5.66
C SER A 74 -11.94 14.97 4.43
N ASN A 75 -12.82 15.27 3.48
CA ASN A 75 -12.73 14.68 2.14
C ASN A 75 -11.30 14.87 1.58
N PRO A 76 -10.68 13.84 0.96
CA PRO A 76 -9.29 13.91 0.49
C PRO A 76 -8.96 15.12 -0.39
N LEU A 77 -9.87 15.53 -1.28
CA LEU A 77 -9.65 16.68 -2.17
C LEU A 77 -9.83 18.03 -1.47
N LYS A 78 -10.57 18.07 -0.36
CA LYS A 78 -10.88 19.29 0.40
C LYS A 78 -9.99 19.46 1.65
N ARG A 79 -8.97 18.62 1.83
CA ARG A 79 -7.99 18.81 2.92
C ARG A 79 -7.32 20.18 2.77
N ASN A 80 -6.99 20.80 3.91
CA ASN A 80 -6.09 21.95 3.91
C ASN A 80 -4.76 21.56 3.23
N ILE A 81 -4.02 22.53 2.71
CA ILE A 81 -2.86 22.24 1.88
C ILE A 81 -1.76 21.47 2.61
N ASN A 82 -1.51 21.77 3.88
CA ASN A 82 -0.50 21.09 4.67
C ASN A 82 -0.83 19.60 4.85
N ASP A 83 -2.06 19.27 5.22
CA ASP A 83 -2.53 17.89 5.38
C ASP A 83 -2.65 17.19 4.02
N TYR A 84 -3.01 17.92 2.97
CA TYR A 84 -3.05 17.41 1.59
C TYR A 84 -1.67 16.93 1.14
N VAL A 85 -0.63 17.75 1.33
CA VAL A 85 0.77 17.40 1.02
C VAL A 85 1.24 16.24 1.89
N ARG A 86 1.02 16.29 3.22
CA ARG A 86 1.42 15.24 4.18
C ARG A 86 0.74 13.90 3.96
N THR A 87 -0.43 13.89 3.32
CA THR A 87 -1.16 12.67 2.94
C THR A 87 -1.12 12.41 1.43
N GLY A 88 -0.17 13.03 0.74
CA GLY A 88 -0.07 13.01 -0.71
C GLY A 88 1.00 12.07 -1.26
N PHE A 89 0.95 11.88 -2.56
CA PHE A 89 2.03 11.29 -3.34
C PHE A 89 2.14 12.00 -4.70
N ILE A 90 3.25 11.81 -5.38
CA ILE A 90 3.54 12.37 -6.70
C ILE A 90 3.74 11.23 -7.69
N ASN A 91 3.11 11.32 -8.86
CA ASN A 91 3.42 10.48 -10.01
C ASN A 91 4.55 11.13 -10.81
N LEU A 92 5.80 10.82 -10.47
CA LEU A 92 6.96 11.53 -11.02
C LEU A 92 7.48 10.87 -12.30
N ASP A 93 7.79 11.66 -13.33
CA ASP A 93 8.67 11.24 -14.42
C ASP A 93 10.12 11.39 -13.95
N LYS A 94 10.71 10.28 -13.50
CA LYS A 94 12.10 10.28 -13.04
C LYS A 94 13.02 10.61 -14.22
N PRO A 95 13.94 11.60 -14.08
CA PRO A 95 14.93 11.86 -15.12
C PRO A 95 15.99 10.76 -15.18
N ALA A 96 16.66 10.65 -16.34
CA ALA A 96 17.83 9.80 -16.48
C ALA A 96 19.01 10.40 -15.71
N ASN A 97 19.87 9.52 -15.19
CA ASN A 97 21.12 9.76 -14.45
C ASN A 97 21.03 9.70 -12.92
N PRO A 98 20.24 10.51 -12.19
CA PRO A 98 20.23 10.41 -10.73
C PRO A 98 19.57 9.10 -10.29
N SER A 99 20.04 8.54 -9.18
CA SER A 99 19.40 7.39 -8.56
C SER A 99 18.00 7.76 -8.06
N SER A 100 17.14 6.76 -7.91
CA SER A 100 15.80 7.00 -7.35
C SER A 100 15.85 7.59 -5.93
N HIS A 101 16.88 7.24 -5.14
CA HIS A 101 17.02 7.75 -3.77
C HIS A 101 17.40 9.23 -3.74
N GLU A 102 18.30 9.68 -4.64
CA GLU A 102 18.67 11.09 -4.76
C GLU A 102 17.48 11.94 -5.19
N VAL A 103 16.72 11.49 -6.19
CA VAL A 103 15.50 12.18 -6.66
C VAL A 103 14.49 12.36 -5.51
N VAL A 104 14.26 11.30 -4.73
CA VAL A 104 13.34 11.32 -3.59
C VAL A 104 13.85 12.22 -2.45
N ALA A 105 15.16 12.31 -2.26
CA ALA A 105 15.78 13.23 -1.30
C ALA A 105 15.65 14.69 -1.74
N TRP A 106 15.77 14.98 -3.04
CA TRP A 106 15.52 16.33 -3.57
C TRP A 106 14.06 16.74 -3.41
N ILE A 107 13.10 15.85 -3.69
CA ILE A 107 11.68 16.14 -3.46
C ILE A 107 11.41 16.42 -1.98
N LYS A 108 12.01 15.63 -1.08
CA LYS A 108 11.90 15.87 0.37
C LYS A 108 12.35 17.29 0.74
N ARG A 109 13.49 17.72 0.17
CA ARG A 109 14.07 19.05 0.40
C ARG A 109 13.20 20.16 -0.19
N ILE A 110 12.71 19.99 -1.43
CA ILE A 110 11.83 20.97 -2.10
C ILE A 110 10.57 21.19 -1.27
N LEU A 111 9.84 20.12 -0.94
CA LEU A 111 8.57 20.21 -0.22
C LEU A 111 8.71 20.48 1.28
N ARG A 112 9.93 20.41 1.83
CA ARG A 112 10.24 20.58 3.27
C ARG A 112 9.41 19.65 4.16
N VAL A 113 9.38 18.37 3.78
CA VAL A 113 8.62 17.30 4.45
C VAL A 113 9.54 16.37 5.23
N GLU A 114 8.97 15.64 6.19
CA GLU A 114 9.74 14.81 7.13
C GLU A 114 10.22 13.50 6.48
N LYS A 115 9.36 12.87 5.68
CA LYS A 115 9.60 11.55 5.11
C LYS A 115 9.11 11.48 3.67
N THR A 116 9.92 10.85 2.84
CA THR A 116 9.54 10.46 1.48
C THR A 116 9.95 9.01 1.23
N GLY A 117 9.27 8.35 0.30
CA GLY A 117 9.60 7.00 -0.14
C GLY A 117 9.01 6.73 -1.52
N HIS A 118 9.43 5.65 -2.20
CA HIS A 118 9.04 5.44 -3.60
C HIS A 118 8.61 4.01 -3.95
N SER A 119 7.84 3.85 -5.03
CA SER A 119 7.22 2.58 -5.48
C SER A 119 8.14 1.51 -6.04
N GLY A 120 9.46 1.64 -5.86
CA GLY A 120 10.45 0.70 -6.36
C GLY A 120 11.54 1.40 -7.18
N THR A 121 12.78 1.01 -6.91
CA THR A 121 13.99 1.64 -7.46
C THR A 121 14.04 1.46 -8.97
N LEU A 122 14.18 2.57 -9.67
CA LEU A 122 14.66 2.61 -11.04
C LEU A 122 16.18 2.80 -11.04
N ASP A 123 16.87 2.04 -11.89
CA ASP A 123 18.31 2.21 -12.11
C ASP A 123 18.59 3.67 -12.56
N PRO A 124 19.80 4.20 -12.30
CA PRO A 124 20.17 5.57 -12.61
C PRO A 124 19.75 6.05 -14.00
N LYS A 125 20.04 5.28 -15.05
CA LYS A 125 19.73 5.61 -16.47
C LYS A 125 18.25 5.43 -16.85
N VAL A 126 17.43 4.83 -15.99
CA VAL A 126 16.03 4.49 -16.31
C VAL A 126 15.13 5.67 -15.97
N THR A 127 14.23 6.00 -16.90
CA THR A 127 13.26 7.11 -16.78
C THR A 127 11.85 6.61 -16.51
N GLY A 128 10.92 7.54 -16.33
CA GLY A 128 9.48 7.26 -16.27
C GLY A 128 8.93 7.18 -14.87
N CYS A 129 7.76 6.54 -14.76
CA CYS A 129 6.87 6.58 -13.61
C CYS A 129 7.57 6.13 -12.32
N LEU A 130 7.77 7.05 -11.38
CA LEU A 130 8.22 6.81 -10.01
C LEU A 130 7.20 7.42 -9.06
N ILE A 131 6.41 6.59 -8.39
CA ILE A 131 5.46 7.10 -7.40
C ILE A 131 6.25 7.47 -6.15
N VAL A 132 6.24 8.75 -5.79
CA VAL A 132 6.91 9.28 -4.59
C VAL A 132 5.85 9.59 -3.54
N CYS A 133 5.80 8.80 -2.48
CA CYS A 133 4.92 9.00 -1.35
C CYS A 133 5.53 10.01 -0.36
N VAL A 134 4.69 10.92 0.15
CA VAL A 134 5.05 11.95 1.14
C VAL A 134 4.47 11.59 2.51
N ASP A 135 5.26 11.79 3.56
CA ASP A 135 4.92 11.60 4.98
C ASP A 135 4.02 10.40 5.26
N ARG A 136 2.71 10.60 5.45
CA ARG A 136 1.77 9.53 5.80
C ARG A 136 1.60 8.51 4.68
N ALA A 137 1.66 8.95 3.43
CA ALA A 137 1.56 8.06 2.28
C ALA A 137 2.74 7.08 2.19
N THR A 138 3.88 7.34 2.86
CA THR A 138 5.02 6.41 2.89
C THR A 138 4.64 5.03 3.45
N ARG A 139 3.54 4.95 4.23
CA ARG A 139 2.99 3.68 4.73
C ARG A 139 2.51 2.74 3.63
N LEU A 140 2.23 3.26 2.43
CA LEU A 140 1.79 2.51 1.25
C LEU A 140 2.93 2.09 0.34
N VAL A 141 4.17 2.55 0.58
CA VAL A 141 5.32 2.26 -0.29
C VAL A 141 5.51 0.76 -0.49
N LYS A 142 5.36 -0.05 0.56
CA LYS A 142 5.49 -1.51 0.47
C LYS A 142 4.49 -2.15 -0.51
N SER A 143 3.22 -1.71 -0.51
CA SER A 143 2.25 -2.25 -1.48
C SER A 143 2.55 -1.78 -2.89
N GLN A 144 3.00 -0.52 -3.06
CA GLN A 144 3.39 0.00 -4.36
C GLN A 144 4.64 -0.70 -4.92
N GLN A 145 5.60 -1.08 -4.07
CA GLN A 145 6.79 -1.85 -4.48
C GLN A 145 6.43 -3.24 -5.01
N SER A 146 5.48 -3.93 -4.37
CA SER A 146 5.03 -5.25 -4.79
C SER A 146 4.05 -5.25 -5.97
N ALA A 147 3.47 -4.10 -6.32
CA ALA A 147 2.53 -4.02 -7.43
C ALA A 147 3.21 -4.31 -8.79
N GLY A 148 2.43 -4.82 -9.77
CA GLY A 148 2.92 -5.04 -11.14
C GLY A 148 3.46 -3.77 -11.79
N LYS A 149 4.39 -3.93 -12.72
CA LYS A 149 5.10 -2.84 -13.41
C LYS A 149 5.06 -3.08 -14.92
N GLU A 150 5.04 -1.99 -15.68
CA GLU A 150 5.17 -2.06 -17.14
C GLU A 150 6.31 -1.18 -17.61
N TYR A 151 6.99 -1.64 -18.66
CA TYR A 151 8.14 -0.97 -19.24
C TYR A 151 8.04 -0.92 -20.75
N VAL A 152 8.67 0.10 -21.32
CA VAL A 152 9.11 0.12 -22.71
C VAL A 152 10.64 0.05 -22.68
N GLY A 153 11.19 -0.99 -23.28
CA GLY A 153 12.61 -1.28 -23.30
C GLY A 153 13.17 -1.30 -24.70
N ILE A 154 14.44 -0.92 -24.83
CA ILE A 154 15.22 -1.08 -26.06
C ILE A 154 16.27 -2.15 -25.82
N VAL A 155 16.22 -3.23 -26.59
CA VAL A 155 17.27 -4.23 -26.66
C VAL A 155 18.20 -3.91 -27.82
N ARG A 156 19.51 -3.94 -27.56
CA ARG A 156 20.54 -3.90 -28.59
C ARG A 156 21.11 -5.30 -28.76
N LEU A 157 20.95 -5.86 -29.96
CA LEU A 157 21.52 -7.14 -30.32
C LEU A 157 22.97 -6.94 -30.78
N HIS A 158 23.85 -7.91 -30.52
CA HIS A 158 25.25 -7.76 -30.91
C HIS A 158 25.46 -8.03 -32.41
N ASN A 159 24.56 -8.79 -33.04
CA ASN A 159 24.53 -8.99 -34.48
C ASN A 159 23.11 -8.80 -35.05
N ALA A 160 23.02 -8.57 -36.36
CA ALA A 160 21.75 -8.45 -37.06
C ALA A 160 21.03 -9.80 -37.10
N LEU A 161 19.70 -9.77 -36.99
CA LEU A 161 18.86 -10.93 -37.26
C LEU A 161 18.47 -10.94 -38.73
N GLU A 162 18.08 -12.11 -39.24
CA GLU A 162 17.59 -12.23 -40.62
C GLU A 162 16.16 -11.70 -40.77
N SER A 163 15.36 -11.76 -39.71
CA SER A 163 13.95 -11.34 -39.72
C SER A 163 13.50 -10.83 -38.36
N GLU A 164 12.68 -9.76 -38.38
CA GLU A 164 11.97 -9.24 -37.21
C GLU A 164 11.13 -10.31 -36.49
N HIS A 165 10.55 -11.25 -37.24
CA HIS A 165 9.74 -12.33 -36.67
C HIS A 165 10.54 -13.26 -35.75
N GLN A 166 11.87 -13.34 -35.88
CA GLN A 166 12.71 -14.08 -34.96
C GLN A 166 12.71 -13.41 -33.57
N LEU A 167 12.83 -12.08 -33.53
CA LEU A 167 12.80 -11.32 -32.28
C LEU A 167 11.41 -11.40 -31.62
N ALA A 168 10.33 -11.25 -32.40
CA ALA A 168 8.97 -11.36 -31.90
C ALA A 168 8.70 -12.72 -31.24
N ARG A 169 9.07 -13.81 -31.92
CA ARG A 169 8.93 -15.18 -31.37
C ARG A 169 9.78 -15.40 -30.12
N ALA A 170 11.02 -14.92 -30.11
CA ALA A 170 11.90 -15.02 -28.94
C ALA A 170 11.33 -14.26 -27.73
N LEU A 171 10.71 -13.11 -27.96
CA LEU A 171 10.04 -12.32 -26.93
C LEU A 171 8.78 -13.00 -26.39
N GLU A 172 8.01 -13.67 -27.25
CA GLU A 172 6.84 -14.45 -26.86
C GLU A 172 7.21 -15.70 -26.05
N CYS A 173 8.29 -16.39 -26.41
CA CYS A 173 8.86 -17.50 -25.64
C CYS A 173 9.29 -17.11 -24.21
N LEU A 174 9.58 -15.82 -23.99
CA LEU A 174 9.95 -15.27 -22.68
C LEU A 174 8.75 -14.60 -22.01
N THR A 175 7.56 -15.21 -22.11
CA THR A 175 6.38 -14.86 -21.33
C THR A 175 6.06 -15.95 -20.30
N GLY A 176 5.28 -15.62 -19.29
CA GLY A 176 4.98 -16.51 -18.17
C GLY A 176 6.05 -16.53 -17.09
N ALA A 177 6.16 -17.65 -16.36
CA ALA A 177 7.05 -17.79 -15.22
C ALA A 177 8.49 -18.09 -15.65
N LEU A 178 9.38 -17.12 -15.49
CA LEU A 178 10.77 -17.21 -15.93
C LEU A 178 11.76 -17.30 -14.79
N PHE A 179 12.82 -18.09 -14.99
CA PHE A 179 13.99 -18.06 -14.13
C PHE A 179 14.80 -16.79 -14.39
N GLN A 180 15.10 -16.07 -13.32
CA GLN A 180 16.00 -14.93 -13.35
C GLN A 180 16.98 -15.00 -12.19
N ARG A 181 18.23 -14.63 -12.48
CA ARG A 181 19.21 -14.28 -11.45
C ARG A 181 19.41 -12.76 -11.49
N PRO A 182 19.36 -12.06 -10.34
CA PRO A 182 19.69 -10.64 -10.29
C PRO A 182 21.05 -10.34 -10.94
N PRO A 183 21.20 -9.15 -11.57
CA PRO A 183 22.49 -8.71 -12.09
C PRO A 183 23.50 -8.49 -10.95
N LEU A 184 24.76 -8.24 -11.31
CA LEU A 184 25.84 -7.99 -10.34
C LEU A 184 25.54 -6.77 -9.45
N ILE A 185 25.06 -5.69 -10.06
CA ILE A 185 24.66 -4.46 -9.37
C ILE A 185 23.15 -4.54 -9.13
N ALA A 186 22.77 -4.97 -7.91
CA ALA A 186 21.38 -5.12 -7.51
C ALA A 186 21.24 -4.82 -6.00
N ALA A 187 20.09 -4.26 -5.60
CA ALA A 187 19.78 -4.02 -4.18
C ALA A 187 19.38 -5.30 -3.41
N VAL A 188 19.31 -6.46 -4.09
CA VAL A 188 18.83 -7.73 -3.54
C VAL A 188 19.87 -8.81 -3.76
N LYS A 189 20.00 -9.74 -2.80
CA LYS A 189 20.91 -10.88 -2.87
C LYS A 189 20.77 -11.65 -4.20
N ARG A 190 21.90 -11.95 -4.82
CA ARG A 190 21.99 -12.57 -6.15
C ARG A 190 21.73 -14.08 -6.12
N GLN A 191 20.47 -14.48 -6.04
CA GLN A 191 20.00 -15.87 -6.06
C GLN A 191 19.04 -16.12 -7.22
N LEU A 192 18.98 -17.36 -7.72
CA LEU A 192 18.02 -17.75 -8.75
C LEU A 192 16.61 -17.67 -8.19
N ARG A 193 15.69 -17.08 -8.96
CA ARG A 193 14.29 -16.89 -8.55
C ARG A 193 13.38 -16.92 -9.78
N VAL A 194 12.12 -17.22 -9.54
CA VAL A 194 11.08 -17.18 -10.59
C VAL A 194 10.40 -15.81 -10.56
N ARG A 195 10.20 -15.22 -11.73
CA ARG A 195 9.43 -13.99 -11.92
C ARG A 195 8.55 -14.10 -13.15
N THR A 196 7.34 -13.56 -13.05
CA THR A 196 6.36 -13.69 -14.12
C THR A 196 6.36 -12.47 -15.04
N ILE A 197 6.46 -12.70 -16.34
CA ILE A 197 6.10 -11.74 -17.38
C ILE A 197 4.66 -12.06 -17.78
N TYR A 198 3.75 -11.12 -17.55
CA TYR A 198 2.33 -11.32 -17.84
C TYR A 198 2.05 -11.22 -19.33
N GLU A 199 2.67 -10.24 -19.98
CA GLU A 199 2.48 -9.95 -21.40
C GLU A 199 3.71 -9.21 -21.94
N SER A 200 4.04 -9.43 -23.20
CA SER A 200 5.09 -8.71 -23.92
C SER A 200 4.63 -8.45 -25.35
N LYS A 201 5.09 -7.33 -25.92
CA LYS A 201 4.78 -6.94 -27.29
C LYS A 201 5.99 -6.29 -27.94
N LEU A 202 6.40 -6.80 -29.11
CA LEU A 202 7.36 -6.11 -29.95
C LEU A 202 6.67 -4.91 -30.61
N ILE A 203 7.32 -3.76 -30.56
CA ILE A 203 6.82 -2.51 -31.15
C ILE A 203 7.49 -2.29 -32.50
N GLU A 204 8.82 -2.39 -32.53
CA GLU A 204 9.62 -2.10 -33.73
C GLU A 204 10.96 -2.82 -33.64
N TYR A 205 11.51 -3.23 -34.78
CA TYR A 205 12.88 -3.71 -34.89
C TYR A 205 13.59 -3.07 -36.08
N ASP A 206 14.72 -2.41 -35.79
CA ASP A 206 15.64 -1.88 -36.80
C ASP A 206 16.84 -2.83 -36.93
N GLN A 207 16.94 -3.48 -38.09
CA GLN A 207 17.97 -4.48 -38.39
C GLN A 207 19.37 -3.84 -38.54
N GLU A 208 19.46 -2.66 -39.14
CA GLU A 208 20.74 -1.97 -39.37
C GLU A 208 21.34 -1.49 -38.06
N LYS A 209 20.51 -0.86 -37.22
CA LYS A 209 20.91 -0.40 -35.89
C LYS A 209 21.00 -1.54 -34.88
N ARG A 210 20.38 -2.68 -35.18
CA ARG A 210 20.25 -3.87 -34.31
C ARG A 210 19.52 -3.53 -33.01
N LEU A 211 18.48 -2.71 -33.11
CA LEU A 211 17.71 -2.22 -31.97
C LEU A 211 16.27 -2.73 -32.07
N GLY A 212 15.78 -3.36 -31.02
CA GLY A 212 14.38 -3.76 -30.87
C GLY A 212 13.71 -2.99 -29.75
N ILE A 213 12.56 -2.40 -30.02
CA ILE A 213 11.72 -1.72 -29.04
C ILE A 213 10.58 -2.65 -28.66
N PHE A 214 10.37 -2.86 -27.36
CA PHE A 214 9.30 -3.72 -26.86
C PHE A 214 8.63 -3.15 -25.62
N TRP A 215 7.35 -3.47 -25.46
CA TRP A 215 6.60 -3.27 -24.24
C TRP A 215 6.51 -4.57 -23.44
N VAL A 216 6.54 -4.48 -22.12
CA VAL A 216 6.44 -5.64 -21.23
C VAL A 216 5.69 -5.29 -19.95
N SER A 217 4.75 -6.17 -19.57
CA SER A 217 4.05 -6.17 -18.29
C SER A 217 4.57 -7.31 -17.43
N CYS A 218 5.03 -6.99 -16.22
CA CYS A 218 5.72 -7.98 -15.39
C CYS A 218 5.45 -7.83 -13.88
N GLU A 219 5.73 -8.92 -13.17
CA GLU A 219 5.76 -8.97 -11.72
C GLU A 219 6.84 -8.05 -11.14
N ALA A 220 6.61 -7.54 -9.92
CA ALA A 220 7.59 -6.75 -9.20
C ALA A 220 8.92 -7.50 -9.00
N GLY A 221 10.03 -6.82 -9.29
CA GLY A 221 11.38 -7.38 -9.17
C GLY A 221 11.84 -8.20 -10.38
N THR A 222 11.09 -8.20 -11.47
CA THR A 222 11.58 -8.68 -12.78
C THR A 222 12.66 -7.72 -13.28
N TYR A 223 13.83 -8.25 -13.66
CA TYR A 223 14.92 -7.46 -14.21
C TYR A 223 14.85 -7.45 -15.74
N ILE A 224 14.47 -6.30 -16.31
CA ILE A 224 14.41 -6.13 -17.78
C ILE A 224 15.80 -6.24 -18.41
N ARG A 225 16.85 -5.82 -17.69
CA ARG A 225 18.24 -6.04 -18.12
C ARG A 225 18.55 -7.51 -18.36
N THR A 226 18.12 -8.39 -17.44
CA THR A 226 18.30 -9.84 -17.54
C THR A 226 17.45 -10.40 -18.68
N LEU A 227 16.23 -9.88 -18.89
CA LEU A 227 15.39 -10.23 -20.03
C LEU A 227 16.09 -9.95 -21.37
N CYS A 228 16.71 -8.78 -21.54
CA CYS A 228 17.46 -8.44 -22.76
C CYS A 228 18.64 -9.39 -23.01
N VAL A 229 19.33 -9.82 -21.94
CA VAL A 229 20.41 -10.83 -22.05
C VAL A 229 19.84 -12.18 -22.47
N HIS A 230 18.73 -12.61 -21.87
CA HIS A 230 18.09 -13.88 -22.21
C HIS A 230 17.57 -13.90 -23.65
N LEU A 231 17.01 -12.78 -24.14
CA LEU A 231 16.64 -12.61 -25.55
C LEU A 231 17.85 -12.84 -26.45
N GLY A 232 18.98 -12.18 -26.14
CA GLY A 232 20.22 -12.35 -26.89
C GLY A 232 20.76 -13.78 -26.90
N LEU A 233 20.68 -14.48 -25.76
CA LEU A 233 21.09 -15.88 -25.64
C LEU A 233 20.18 -16.82 -26.45
N LEU A 234 18.86 -16.60 -26.40
CA LEU A 234 17.89 -17.42 -27.13
C LEU A 234 18.03 -17.25 -28.64
N LEU A 235 18.38 -16.04 -29.10
CA LEU A 235 18.64 -15.73 -30.51
C LEU A 235 20.04 -16.12 -30.98
N GLY A 236 20.95 -16.51 -30.08
CA GLY A 236 22.34 -16.87 -30.40
C GLY A 236 23.27 -15.70 -30.74
N VAL A 237 22.74 -14.52 -31.09
CA VAL A 237 23.55 -13.33 -31.44
C VAL A 237 24.04 -12.54 -30.23
N GLY A 238 23.49 -12.78 -29.03
CA GLY A 238 23.76 -11.97 -27.84
C GLY A 238 23.00 -10.64 -27.84
N GLY A 239 22.79 -10.07 -26.65
CA GLY A 239 21.97 -8.88 -26.51
C GLY A 239 22.10 -8.23 -25.14
N GLN A 240 21.90 -6.92 -25.12
CA GLN A 240 21.95 -6.09 -23.92
C GLN A 240 20.85 -5.04 -23.91
N MET A 241 20.52 -4.54 -22.72
CA MET A 241 19.57 -3.44 -22.58
C MET A 241 20.26 -2.12 -22.93
N GLN A 242 19.73 -1.42 -23.92
CA GLN A 242 20.22 -0.11 -24.35
C GLN A 242 19.61 1.00 -23.48
N GLU A 243 18.27 1.04 -23.45
CA GLU A 243 17.48 2.03 -22.73
C GLU A 243 16.22 1.40 -22.15
N LEU A 244 15.67 2.03 -21.12
CA LEU A 244 14.47 1.55 -20.45
C LEU A 244 13.70 2.72 -19.86
N ARG A 245 12.38 2.69 -20.06
CA ARG A 245 11.42 3.61 -19.45
C ARG A 245 10.35 2.80 -18.74
N ARG A 246 10.04 3.15 -17.50
CA ARG A 246 8.89 2.58 -16.77
C ARG A 246 7.64 3.36 -17.11
N VAL A 247 6.72 2.77 -17.86
CA VAL A 247 5.49 3.42 -18.30
C VAL A 247 4.34 3.26 -17.31
N ARG A 248 4.41 2.26 -16.43
CA ARG A 248 3.42 2.05 -15.36
C ARG A 248 4.02 1.49 -14.07
N SER A 249 3.52 1.99 -12.95
CA SER A 249 3.80 1.46 -11.62
C SER A 249 2.50 1.25 -10.83
N GLY A 250 2.05 0.00 -10.69
CA GLY A 250 0.83 -0.30 -9.94
C GLY A 250 -0.41 0.28 -10.60
N VAL A 251 -1.13 1.18 -9.93
CA VAL A 251 -2.38 1.77 -10.45
C VAL A 251 -2.17 3.00 -11.33
N LEU A 252 -0.93 3.49 -11.48
CA LEU A 252 -0.63 4.71 -12.22
C LEU A 252 0.31 4.44 -13.39
N GLY A 253 -0.04 4.98 -14.55
CA GLY A 253 0.79 5.06 -15.74
C GLY A 253 1.29 6.48 -16.03
N GLU A 254 2.04 6.61 -17.11
CA GLU A 254 2.55 7.89 -17.60
C GLU A 254 1.45 8.86 -18.07
N LYS A 255 0.29 8.33 -18.47
CA LYS A 255 -0.89 9.14 -18.86
C LYS A 255 -1.67 9.69 -17.66
N ASP A 256 -1.42 9.18 -16.44
CA ASP A 256 -2.16 9.53 -15.24
C ASP A 256 -1.57 10.77 -14.53
N CYS A 257 -1.49 11.88 -15.27
CA CYS A 257 -0.98 13.17 -14.81
C CYS A 257 0.39 13.03 -14.14
N MET A 258 1.34 12.52 -14.93
CA MET A 258 2.73 12.43 -14.52
C MET A 258 3.38 13.81 -14.61
N VAL A 259 4.26 14.11 -13.65
CA VAL A 259 4.89 15.43 -13.51
C VAL A 259 6.40 15.30 -13.41
N THR A 260 7.13 16.35 -13.77
CA THR A 260 8.58 16.40 -13.68
C THR A 260 9.06 16.97 -12.35
N MET A 261 10.37 16.88 -12.10
CA MET A 261 10.99 17.55 -10.95
C MET A 261 10.88 19.09 -11.04
N HIS A 262 10.84 19.64 -12.26
CA HIS A 262 10.66 21.08 -12.48
C HIS A 262 9.27 21.51 -12.04
N ASP A 263 8.22 20.75 -12.42
CA ASP A 263 6.85 21.03 -11.96
C ASP A 263 6.74 21.04 -10.43
N VAL A 264 7.41 20.11 -9.73
CA VAL A 264 7.40 20.06 -8.26
C VAL A 264 8.07 21.28 -7.65
N LEU A 265 9.21 21.71 -8.21
CA LEU A 265 9.92 22.90 -7.76
C LEU A 265 9.09 24.16 -7.99
N ASP A 266 8.55 24.32 -9.19
CA ASP A 266 7.76 25.48 -9.60
C ASP A 266 6.45 25.57 -8.78
N ALA A 267 5.78 24.43 -8.55
CA ALA A 267 4.58 24.39 -7.72
C ALA A 267 4.85 24.81 -6.28
N GLN A 268 6.00 24.39 -5.71
CA GLN A 268 6.38 24.81 -4.36
C GLN A 268 6.74 26.31 -4.33
N TRP A 269 7.48 26.78 -5.32
CA TRP A 269 7.85 28.19 -5.45
C TRP A 269 6.62 29.09 -5.56
N GLN A 270 5.64 28.71 -6.38
CA GLN A 270 4.38 29.42 -6.56
C GLN A 270 3.57 29.50 -5.26
N PHE A 271 3.52 28.40 -4.50
CA PHE A 271 2.87 28.41 -3.18
C PHE A 271 3.61 29.32 -2.19
N ASP A 272 4.93 29.34 -2.21
CA ASP A 272 5.73 30.13 -1.27
C ASP A 272 5.55 31.64 -1.49
N HIS A 273 5.59 32.09 -2.75
CA HIS A 273 5.57 33.50 -3.14
C HIS A 273 4.15 34.05 -3.34
N ASN A 274 3.24 33.26 -3.93
CA ASN A 274 1.92 33.74 -4.33
C ASN A 274 0.78 33.16 -3.47
N LYS A 275 1.08 32.22 -2.56
CA LYS A 275 0.10 31.49 -1.75
C LYS A 275 -0.97 30.76 -2.59
N ASP A 276 -0.67 30.50 -3.86
CA ASP A 276 -1.53 29.77 -4.76
C ASP A 276 -1.31 28.26 -4.62
N GLU A 277 -2.35 27.57 -4.15
CA GLU A 277 -2.32 26.12 -3.91
C GLU A 277 -2.61 25.29 -5.16
N THR A 278 -3.13 25.89 -6.23
CA THR A 278 -3.67 25.17 -7.38
C THR A 278 -2.62 24.29 -8.06
N TYR A 279 -1.41 24.82 -8.23
CA TYR A 279 -0.31 24.07 -8.86
C TYR A 279 0.15 22.91 -7.96
N LEU A 280 0.26 23.15 -6.65
CA LEU A 280 0.65 22.10 -5.70
C LEU A 280 -0.39 20.97 -5.66
N ARG A 281 -1.68 21.31 -5.75
CA ARG A 281 -2.79 20.35 -5.86
C ARG A 281 -2.85 19.62 -7.20
N ARG A 282 -2.27 20.17 -8.27
CA ARG A 282 -2.09 19.50 -9.57
C ARG A 282 -0.98 18.44 -9.49
N VAL A 283 0.14 18.79 -8.85
CA VAL A 283 1.35 17.96 -8.77
C VAL A 283 1.19 16.80 -7.77
N ILE A 284 0.52 17.05 -6.66
CA ILE A 284 0.35 16.09 -5.58
C ILE A 284 -1.06 15.52 -5.63
N PHE A 285 -1.18 14.20 -5.55
CA PHE A 285 -2.46 13.49 -5.42
C PHE A 285 -2.67 12.96 -4.00
N PRO A 286 -3.91 12.88 -3.49
CA PRO A 286 -4.18 12.24 -2.22
C PRO A 286 -3.87 10.74 -2.30
N LEU A 287 -3.29 10.17 -1.23
CA LEU A 287 -2.95 8.74 -1.14
C LEU A 287 -4.09 7.78 -1.48
N GLU A 288 -5.33 8.22 -1.35
CA GLU A 288 -6.53 7.46 -1.72
C GLU A 288 -6.53 7.04 -3.21
N LYS A 289 -5.91 7.83 -4.10
CA LYS A 289 -5.80 7.49 -5.53
C LYS A 289 -5.00 6.20 -5.75
N LEU A 290 -4.09 5.83 -4.84
CA LEU A 290 -3.33 4.58 -4.91
C LEU A 290 -4.16 3.33 -4.55
N LEU A 291 -5.37 3.52 -4.02
CA LEU A 291 -6.21 2.46 -3.46
C LEU A 291 -7.51 2.25 -4.25
N ILE A 292 -7.67 2.91 -5.39
CA ILE A 292 -8.90 2.87 -6.20
C ILE A 292 -9.24 1.49 -6.76
N SER A 293 -8.26 0.60 -6.88
CA SER A 293 -8.47 -0.78 -7.36
C SER A 293 -8.92 -1.74 -6.24
N TYR A 294 -8.88 -1.31 -4.97
CA TYR A 294 -9.27 -2.14 -3.84
C TYR A 294 -10.79 -2.11 -3.64
N LYS A 295 -11.35 -3.26 -3.26
CA LYS A 295 -12.76 -3.34 -2.81
C LYS A 295 -12.92 -2.58 -1.49
N ARG A 296 -14.03 -1.86 -1.33
CA ARG A 296 -14.22 -0.90 -0.25
C ARG A 296 -15.10 -1.44 0.87
N ILE A 297 -14.77 -1.06 2.10
CA ILE A 297 -15.64 -1.21 3.28
C ILE A 297 -15.73 0.15 3.97
N VAL A 298 -16.95 0.68 4.07
CA VAL A 298 -17.23 1.98 4.68
C VAL A 298 -17.57 1.78 6.14
N MET A 299 -16.85 2.48 7.02
CA MET A 299 -17.06 2.40 8.46
C MET A 299 -17.84 3.60 9.00
N LYS A 300 -18.59 3.36 10.08
CA LYS A 300 -19.18 4.42 10.91
C LYS A 300 -18.07 5.27 11.53
N ASP A 301 -18.30 6.58 11.58
CA ASP A 301 -17.36 7.57 12.15
C ASP A 301 -16.93 7.22 13.60
N SER A 302 -17.83 6.63 14.40
CA SER A 302 -17.54 6.21 15.78
C SER A 302 -16.55 5.05 15.90
N ALA A 303 -16.39 4.23 14.85
CA ALA A 303 -15.47 3.10 14.81
C ALA A 303 -14.08 3.45 14.26
N VAL A 304 -13.93 4.60 13.60
CA VAL A 304 -12.72 4.99 12.88
C VAL A 304 -11.50 5.05 13.80
N ASN A 305 -11.60 5.77 14.91
CA ASN A 305 -10.47 5.89 15.85
C ASN A 305 -10.03 4.52 16.37
N ALA A 306 -10.98 3.60 16.61
CA ALA A 306 -10.65 2.27 17.09
C ALA A 306 -9.71 1.51 16.14
N ILE A 307 -10.02 1.58 14.85
CA ILE A 307 -9.25 0.96 13.78
C ILE A 307 -7.86 1.61 13.67
N CYS A 308 -7.75 2.94 13.87
CA CYS A 308 -6.46 3.64 13.88
C CYS A 308 -5.50 3.16 14.99
N TYR A 309 -6.05 2.65 16.09
CA TYR A 309 -5.28 2.03 17.18
C TYR A 309 -5.02 0.53 16.98
N GLY A 310 -5.50 -0.05 15.88
CA GLY A 310 -5.29 -1.46 15.54
C GLY A 310 -6.38 -2.40 16.05
N ALA A 311 -7.53 -1.89 16.47
CA ALA A 311 -8.68 -2.73 16.78
C ALA A 311 -9.16 -3.50 15.54
N LYS A 312 -9.69 -4.70 15.74
CA LYS A 312 -10.26 -5.50 14.66
C LYS A 312 -11.48 -4.80 14.04
N ILE A 313 -11.69 -4.99 12.74
CA ILE A 313 -12.82 -4.39 12.04
C ILE A 313 -14.04 -5.27 12.29
N MET A 314 -14.91 -4.84 13.20
CA MET A 314 -16.09 -5.58 13.62
C MET A 314 -17.31 -5.17 12.80
N LEU A 315 -18.20 -6.14 12.55
CA LEU A 315 -19.41 -5.96 11.73
C LEU A 315 -20.33 -4.81 12.18
N PRO A 316 -20.56 -4.55 13.50
CA PRO A 316 -21.40 -3.43 13.93
C PRO A 316 -20.91 -2.03 13.51
N GLY A 317 -19.62 -1.92 13.19
CA GLY A 317 -19.00 -0.69 12.70
C GLY A 317 -19.14 -0.49 11.18
N VAL A 318 -19.54 -1.52 10.42
CA VAL A 318 -19.69 -1.44 8.97
C VAL A 318 -20.98 -0.73 8.60
N LEU A 319 -20.90 0.17 7.64
CA LEU A 319 -22.00 0.98 7.12
C LEU A 319 -22.38 0.50 5.71
N ARG A 320 -21.38 0.42 4.83
CA ARG A 320 -21.50 -0.10 3.46
C ARG A 320 -20.31 -0.98 3.09
N TYR A 321 -20.48 -1.84 2.10
CA TYR A 321 -19.43 -2.75 1.60
C TYR A 321 -19.58 -3.01 0.11
N GLU A 322 -18.46 -3.27 -0.57
CA GLU A 322 -18.45 -3.64 -2.00
C GLU A 322 -19.07 -5.03 -2.23
N ASP A 323 -19.55 -5.25 -3.45
CA ASP A 323 -19.87 -6.58 -3.92
C ASP A 323 -18.62 -7.39 -4.31
N GLY A 324 -18.76 -8.72 -4.35
CA GLY A 324 -17.71 -9.67 -4.69
C GLY A 324 -16.51 -9.72 -3.75
N ILE A 325 -16.60 -9.26 -2.49
CA ILE A 325 -15.53 -9.43 -1.50
C ILE A 325 -15.37 -10.92 -1.21
N GLU A 326 -14.15 -11.43 -1.42
CA GLU A 326 -13.77 -12.82 -1.15
C GLU A 326 -12.87 -12.91 0.09
N VAL A 327 -12.89 -14.06 0.77
CA VAL A 327 -12.02 -14.32 1.93
C VAL A 327 -10.55 -14.24 1.49
N ASN A 328 -9.72 -13.63 2.32
CA ASN A 328 -8.31 -13.33 2.06
C ASN A 328 -8.06 -12.31 0.94
N GLY A 329 -9.12 -11.73 0.35
CA GLY A 329 -9.00 -10.61 -0.57
C GLY A 329 -8.47 -9.35 0.12
N ASP A 330 -7.62 -8.60 -0.57
CA ASP A 330 -7.16 -7.28 -0.13
C ASP A 330 -8.30 -6.25 -0.30
N VAL A 331 -8.63 -5.54 0.78
CA VAL A 331 -9.69 -4.53 0.84
C VAL A 331 -9.18 -3.22 1.44
N VAL A 332 -9.83 -2.11 1.10
CA VAL A 332 -9.59 -0.80 1.71
C VAL A 332 -10.76 -0.42 2.61
N VAL A 333 -10.44 0.03 3.82
CA VAL A 333 -11.43 0.50 4.78
C VAL A 333 -11.44 2.01 4.77
N ILE A 334 -12.59 2.61 4.53
CA ILE A 334 -12.75 4.05 4.32
C ILE A 334 -13.77 4.68 5.27
N THR A 335 -13.63 5.99 5.50
CA THR A 335 -14.66 6.79 6.17
C THR A 335 -15.81 7.13 5.21
N THR A 336 -16.89 7.66 5.76
CA THR A 336 -18.00 8.23 4.97
C THR A 336 -17.57 9.43 4.12
N LYS A 337 -16.45 10.08 4.46
CA LYS A 337 -15.85 11.19 3.73
C LYS A 337 -14.90 10.75 2.62
N GLY A 338 -14.70 9.44 2.45
CA GLY A 338 -13.81 8.87 1.43
C GLY A 338 -12.34 8.80 1.82
N GLU A 339 -12.00 8.98 3.10
CA GLU A 339 -10.63 8.91 3.60
C GLU A 339 -10.21 7.46 3.82
N ALA A 340 -8.98 7.10 3.44
CA ALA A 340 -8.45 5.76 3.69
C ALA A 340 -8.02 5.58 5.15
N ILE A 341 -8.73 4.73 5.90
CA ILE A 341 -8.40 4.42 7.29
C ILE A 341 -7.25 3.42 7.33
N CYS A 342 -7.42 2.28 6.67
CA CYS A 342 -6.42 1.21 6.61
C CYS A 342 -6.61 0.32 5.38
N ALA A 343 -5.51 -0.35 4.99
CA ALA A 343 -5.58 -1.52 4.13
C ALA A 343 -5.76 -2.77 5.01
N ALA A 344 -6.65 -3.66 4.61
CA ALA A 344 -7.03 -4.85 5.36
C ALA A 344 -7.19 -6.07 4.46
N VAL A 345 -7.26 -7.24 5.07
CA VAL A 345 -7.54 -8.51 4.42
C VAL A 345 -8.92 -8.96 4.89
N ALA A 346 -9.84 -9.23 3.96
CA ALA A 346 -11.19 -9.66 4.27
C ALA A 346 -11.18 -11.06 4.92
N LEU A 347 -11.96 -11.20 6.00
CA LEU A 347 -12.21 -12.47 6.69
C LEU A 347 -13.62 -13.01 6.44
N MET A 348 -14.49 -12.20 5.84
CA MET A 348 -15.86 -12.54 5.48
C MET A 348 -16.08 -12.23 4.00
N THR A 349 -16.88 -13.06 3.33
CA THR A 349 -17.36 -12.77 1.98
C THR A 349 -18.50 -11.75 1.99
N THR A 350 -18.86 -11.19 0.83
CA THR A 350 -20.03 -10.30 0.69
C THR A 350 -21.30 -10.92 1.29
N ALA A 351 -21.56 -12.21 1.01
CA ALA A 351 -22.75 -12.90 1.48
C ALA A 351 -22.78 -13.02 3.02
N VAL A 352 -21.63 -13.33 3.62
CA VAL A 352 -21.49 -13.47 5.08
C VAL A 352 -21.65 -12.12 5.78
N ILE A 353 -21.13 -11.02 5.20
CA ILE A 353 -21.32 -9.67 5.74
C ILE A 353 -22.81 -9.28 5.78
N SER A 354 -23.59 -9.75 4.81
CA SER A 354 -25.04 -9.51 4.71
C SER A 354 -25.83 -10.25 5.80
N THR A 355 -25.53 -11.52 6.02
CA THR A 355 -26.35 -12.41 6.85
C THR A 355 -25.93 -12.50 8.31
N CYS A 356 -24.65 -12.26 8.64
CA CYS A 356 -24.19 -12.35 10.02
C CYS A 356 -24.61 -11.13 10.87
N ASP A 357 -24.84 -11.36 12.16
CA ASP A 357 -25.12 -10.31 13.14
C ASP A 357 -23.87 -9.81 13.88
N HIS A 358 -22.87 -10.68 14.02
CA HIS A 358 -21.62 -10.38 14.72
C HIS A 358 -20.41 -11.01 14.02
N GLY A 359 -19.23 -10.47 14.28
CA GLY A 359 -17.96 -11.05 13.86
C GLY A 359 -16.95 -10.02 13.36
N ILE A 360 -15.78 -10.54 12.97
CA ILE A 360 -14.68 -9.74 12.44
C ILE A 360 -14.75 -9.79 10.92
N VAL A 361 -14.96 -8.64 10.29
CA VAL A 361 -15.12 -8.52 8.84
C VAL A 361 -13.78 -8.55 8.13
N ALA A 362 -12.77 -7.89 8.71
CA ALA A 362 -11.45 -7.80 8.11
C ALA A 362 -10.35 -7.68 9.17
N LYS A 363 -9.17 -8.20 8.82
CA LYS A 363 -7.95 -8.08 9.61
C LYS A 363 -7.09 -6.95 9.04
N ILE A 364 -6.68 -6.02 9.89
CA ILE A 364 -5.83 -4.90 9.47
C ILE A 364 -4.48 -5.42 8.97
N LYS A 365 -4.09 -5.00 7.77
CA LYS A 365 -2.77 -5.21 7.17
C LYS A 365 -1.86 -4.01 7.44
N ARG A 366 -2.40 -2.80 7.27
CA ARG A 366 -1.66 -1.53 7.49
C ARG A 366 -2.61 -0.37 7.80
N VAL A 367 -2.43 0.26 8.96
CA VAL A 367 -3.14 1.51 9.30
C VAL A 367 -2.49 2.69 8.57
N ILE A 368 -3.31 3.50 7.91
CA ILE A 368 -2.90 4.65 7.08
C ILE A 368 -3.25 5.98 7.77
N MET A 369 -4.48 6.10 8.26
CA MET A 369 -4.97 7.30 8.96
C MET A 369 -4.22 7.53 10.28
N GLU A 370 -4.13 8.78 10.71
CA GLU A 370 -3.55 9.12 12.00
C GLU A 370 -4.44 8.70 13.16
N ARG A 371 -3.80 8.51 14.31
CA ARG A 371 -4.54 8.31 15.56
C ARG A 371 -5.14 9.64 15.96
N ASP A 372 -6.33 9.59 16.54
CA ASP A 372 -7.01 10.77 17.08
C ASP A 372 -7.44 11.84 16.04
N THR A 373 -7.35 11.54 14.73
CA THR A 373 -8.08 12.30 13.70
C THR A 373 -9.58 12.31 13.96
N TYR A 374 -10.12 11.16 14.40
CA TYR A 374 -11.48 11.02 14.93
C TYR A 374 -11.41 10.80 16.44
N PRO A 375 -12.41 11.24 17.22
CA PRO A 375 -12.39 11.11 18.67
C PRO A 375 -12.56 9.66 19.13
N ARG A 376 -12.04 9.35 20.32
CA ARG A 376 -12.21 8.03 20.95
C ARG A 376 -13.67 7.85 21.37
N LYS A 377 -14.41 7.00 20.67
CA LYS A 377 -15.81 6.65 20.98
C LYS A 377 -15.99 5.20 21.45
N TRP A 378 -14.93 4.39 21.49
CA TRP A 378 -15.01 3.05 22.08
C TRP A 378 -15.37 3.14 23.58
N GLY A 379 -16.00 2.11 24.12
CA GLY A 379 -16.35 2.07 25.54
C GLY A 379 -17.50 2.99 25.98
N LEU A 380 -18.19 3.64 25.02
CA LEU A 380 -19.40 4.45 25.23
C LEU A 380 -20.67 3.79 24.63
N GLY A 381 -20.53 2.63 23.97
CA GLY A 381 -21.67 1.90 23.41
C GLY A 381 -22.53 1.24 24.50
N PRO A 382 -23.79 0.85 24.20
CA PRO A 382 -24.75 0.37 25.20
C PRO A 382 -24.21 -0.75 26.11
N LYS A 383 -23.63 -1.81 25.51
CA LYS A 383 -23.01 -2.92 26.26
C LYS A 383 -21.78 -2.50 27.06
N ALA A 384 -20.97 -1.58 26.56
CA ALA A 384 -19.77 -1.13 27.27
C ALA A 384 -20.11 -0.19 28.44
N SER A 385 -21.11 0.67 28.26
CA SER A 385 -21.66 1.52 29.32
C SER A 385 -22.35 0.68 30.39
N GLN A 386 -23.14 -0.33 30.00
CA GLN A 386 -23.71 -1.33 30.92
C GLN A 386 -22.62 -2.06 31.71
N LYS A 387 -21.54 -2.51 31.04
CA LYS A 387 -20.39 -3.13 31.71
C LYS A 387 -19.76 -2.20 32.75
N LYS A 388 -19.53 -0.92 32.41
CA LYS A 388 -18.99 0.08 33.34
C LYS A 388 -19.93 0.33 34.52
N MET A 389 -21.23 0.43 34.29
CA MET A 389 -22.24 0.57 35.35
C MET A 389 -22.27 -0.67 36.25
N MET A 390 -22.17 -1.87 35.70
CA MET A 390 -22.12 -3.12 36.48
C MET A 390 -20.85 -3.21 37.34
N ILE A 391 -19.69 -2.76 36.82
CA ILE A 391 -18.45 -2.66 37.61
C ILE A 391 -18.62 -1.65 38.75
N GLN A 392 -19.22 -0.48 38.49
CA GLN A 392 -19.51 0.53 39.52
C GLN A 392 -20.48 0.01 40.58
N LYS A 393 -21.47 -0.80 40.19
CA LYS A 393 -22.44 -1.45 41.08
C LYS A 393 -21.89 -2.69 41.80
N GLY A 394 -20.63 -3.07 41.58
CA GLY A 394 -20.01 -4.26 42.19
C GLY A 394 -20.51 -5.61 41.64
N LEU A 395 -21.36 -5.59 40.61
CA LEU A 395 -21.91 -6.79 39.95
C LEU A 395 -20.88 -7.48 39.03
N LEU A 396 -19.75 -6.82 38.76
CA LEU A 396 -18.59 -7.34 38.04
C LEU A 396 -17.32 -6.95 38.79
N ASP A 397 -16.23 -7.72 38.63
CA ASP A 397 -14.94 -7.38 39.24
C ASP A 397 -14.33 -6.08 38.65
N LYS A 398 -13.26 -5.56 39.27
CA LYS A 398 -12.53 -4.37 38.79
C LYS A 398 -11.97 -4.53 37.37
N ARG A 399 -11.88 -5.76 36.84
CA ARG A 399 -11.39 -6.11 35.50
C ARG A 399 -12.55 -6.45 34.54
N GLY A 400 -13.81 -6.32 34.97
CA GLY A 400 -15.02 -6.59 34.20
C GLY A 400 -15.31 -8.06 33.94
N LYS A 401 -14.83 -8.98 34.78
CA LYS A 401 -15.17 -10.41 34.77
C LYS A 401 -16.38 -10.71 35.68
N PRO A 402 -17.14 -11.77 35.36
CA PRO A 402 -18.24 -12.22 36.21
C PRO A 402 -17.75 -12.59 37.62
N ASN A 403 -18.49 -12.18 38.64
CA ASN A 403 -18.37 -12.59 40.04
C ASN A 403 -19.66 -13.28 40.50
N GLY A 404 -19.76 -13.61 41.80
CA GLY A 404 -20.95 -14.24 42.37
C GLY A 404 -22.24 -13.41 42.25
N SER A 405 -22.11 -12.10 42.04
CA SER A 405 -23.22 -11.14 41.94
C SER A 405 -23.58 -10.77 40.50
N THR A 406 -22.97 -11.41 39.49
CA THR A 406 -23.24 -11.11 38.08
C THR A 406 -24.54 -11.78 37.62
N PRO A 407 -25.50 -11.04 37.03
CA PRO A 407 -26.74 -11.60 36.49
C PRO A 407 -26.50 -12.71 35.46
N ALA A 408 -27.35 -13.74 35.44
CA ALA A 408 -27.26 -14.87 34.51
C ALA A 408 -27.33 -14.42 33.04
N GLU A 409 -28.21 -13.47 32.72
CA GLU A 409 -28.37 -12.89 31.38
C GLU A 409 -27.07 -12.29 30.82
N TRP A 410 -26.21 -11.73 31.69
CA TRP A 410 -24.92 -11.19 31.27
C TRP A 410 -23.90 -12.31 30.99
N LYS A 411 -23.95 -13.42 31.72
CA LYS A 411 -23.06 -14.57 31.51
C LYS A 411 -23.35 -15.27 30.18
N GLU A 412 -24.63 -15.38 29.80
CA GLU A 412 -25.04 -16.03 28.55
C GLU A 412 -24.93 -15.11 27.33
N GLY A 413 -25.25 -13.82 27.48
CA GLY A 413 -25.33 -12.89 26.35
C GLY A 413 -24.07 -12.04 26.07
N TYR A 414 -23.04 -12.07 26.92
CA TYR A 414 -21.81 -11.29 26.71
C TYR A 414 -20.66 -12.16 26.17
N VAL A 415 -20.28 -11.91 24.91
CA VAL A 415 -19.12 -12.56 24.28
C VAL A 415 -17.89 -11.65 24.35
N ASP A 416 -16.85 -12.10 25.05
CA ASP A 416 -15.57 -11.38 25.13
C ASP A 416 -14.63 -11.77 23.97
N TYR A 417 -14.63 -10.98 22.90
CA TYR A 417 -13.76 -11.20 21.74
C TYR A 417 -12.28 -10.82 21.97
N SER A 418 -11.91 -10.34 23.17
CA SER A 418 -10.51 -10.10 23.54
C SER A 418 -9.79 -11.37 23.98
N ASN A 419 -10.53 -12.38 24.44
CA ASN A 419 -9.99 -13.65 24.90
C ASN A 419 -10.04 -14.68 23.76
N LYS A 420 -8.93 -15.39 23.51
CA LYS A 420 -8.97 -16.58 22.65
C LYS A 420 -9.82 -17.64 23.35
N PRO A 421 -10.80 -18.30 22.70
CA PRO A 421 -11.53 -19.38 23.35
C PRO A 421 -10.57 -20.52 23.68
N LYS A 422 -10.57 -20.97 24.93
CA LYS A 422 -10.07 -22.31 25.27
C LYS A 422 -11.12 -23.30 24.77
N LYS A 423 -10.70 -24.32 24.01
CA LYS A 423 -11.57 -25.45 23.63
C LYS A 423 -12.22 -26.04 24.90
N ALA A 424 -13.53 -26.21 24.90
CA ALA A 424 -14.28 -26.92 25.93
C ALA A 424 -13.94 -28.42 25.83
N ALA A 425 -13.60 -29.03 26.97
CA ALA A 425 -13.50 -30.48 27.13
C ALA A 425 -14.76 -30.95 27.84
N ALA A 426 -15.35 -32.03 27.33
CA ALA A 426 -16.50 -32.73 27.90
C ALA A 426 -16.14 -33.41 29.22
N GLU A 427 -17.15 -33.59 30.06
CA GLU A 427 -17.12 -34.26 31.36
C GLU A 427 -16.84 -35.76 31.23
N ASP A 428 -15.96 -36.29 32.08
CA ASP A 428 -16.17 -37.56 32.77
C ASP A 428 -15.40 -37.53 34.09
N GLY A 429 -16.03 -38.04 35.15
CA GLY A 429 -15.53 -37.93 36.53
C GLY A 429 -14.54 -39.02 36.91
N ASP A 430 -13.54 -38.67 37.73
CA ASP A 430 -13.22 -39.34 39.01
C ASP A 430 -12.19 -38.51 39.79
N ALA A 431 -12.24 -38.62 41.11
CA ALA A 431 -11.48 -37.83 42.08
C ALA A 431 -10.03 -38.29 42.24
N THR A 432 -9.09 -37.35 42.40
CA THR A 432 -8.12 -37.26 43.52
C THR A 432 -7.09 -36.13 43.31
N GLN A 433 -6.64 -35.56 44.43
CA GLN A 433 -5.78 -34.38 44.54
C GLN A 433 -4.33 -34.62 44.06
N ALA A 434 -3.70 -33.62 43.41
CA ALA A 434 -2.38 -33.08 43.77
C ALA A 434 -1.90 -32.01 42.77
N SER A 435 -0.89 -31.26 43.20
CA SER A 435 -0.42 -29.96 42.75
C SER A 435 0.39 -29.92 41.43
N ALA A 436 0.53 -28.68 40.92
CA ALA A 436 1.74 -28.11 40.28
C ALA A 436 1.72 -27.78 38.77
N LYS A 437 1.75 -26.45 38.54
CA LYS A 437 2.48 -25.66 37.52
C LYS A 437 3.04 -26.36 36.26
N ARG A 438 2.37 -26.06 35.14
CA ARG A 438 2.87 -25.42 33.89
C ARG A 438 4.27 -25.84 33.36
N LYS A 439 4.28 -26.47 32.18
CA LYS A 439 4.74 -25.85 30.92
C LYS A 439 4.38 -26.72 29.72
N ARG A 440 4.25 -26.05 28.59
CA ARG A 440 3.56 -26.40 27.35
C ARG A 440 4.60 -26.88 26.34
N ASP A 441 4.45 -28.12 25.87
CA ASP A 441 5.06 -28.59 24.62
C ASP A 441 4.17 -28.22 23.43
N GLU A 442 4.84 -27.87 22.33
CA GLU A 442 4.26 -27.78 21.00
C GLU A 442 4.30 -29.18 20.36
N SER A 443 3.14 -29.77 20.10
CA SER A 443 2.99 -30.83 19.12
C SER A 443 2.58 -30.23 17.77
N GLY A 444 3.37 -30.54 16.75
CA GLY A 444 2.84 -30.73 15.40
C GLY A 444 2.29 -32.16 15.27
N SER A 445 1.39 -32.38 14.33
CA SER A 445 0.84 -33.68 13.91
C SER A 445 0.35 -33.48 12.47
N GLU A 446 0.40 -34.43 11.52
CA GLU A 446 1.14 -35.69 11.31
C GLU A 446 0.68 -36.22 9.93
N GLY A 447 1.38 -37.24 9.41
CA GLY A 447 0.94 -38.15 8.34
C GLY A 447 2.17 -38.63 7.55
N GLU A 448 2.52 -39.91 7.43
CA GLU A 448 1.88 -41.20 7.74
C GLU A 448 2.94 -42.29 8.05
N ALA A 449 2.53 -43.31 8.85
CA ALA A 449 2.91 -44.75 8.98
C ALA A 449 4.20 -45.31 8.32
N ALA A 450 4.99 -46.27 8.83
CA ALA A 450 5.07 -47.20 9.99
C ALA A 450 6.49 -47.91 9.92
N PRO A 451 6.80 -49.03 10.62
CA PRO A 451 7.12 -49.24 12.04
C PRO A 451 8.60 -49.67 12.34
N SER A 452 8.99 -49.66 13.62
CA SER A 452 9.93 -50.58 14.34
C SER A 452 11.18 -50.00 15.06
N THR A 453 11.22 -50.31 16.37
CA THR A 453 12.35 -50.41 17.34
C THR A 453 13.13 -49.16 17.84
N PRO A 454 13.23 -48.93 19.18
CA PRO A 454 14.00 -47.84 19.78
C PRO A 454 15.32 -48.31 20.41
N LYS A 455 16.41 -47.53 20.27
CA LYS A 455 17.48 -47.26 21.26
C LYS A 455 18.73 -46.66 20.58
N THR A 456 18.70 -45.39 20.18
CA THR A 456 19.94 -44.66 19.82
C THR A 456 19.86 -43.12 19.87
N GLU A 457 18.73 -42.50 20.25
CA GLU A 457 18.59 -41.04 20.10
C GLU A 457 18.96 -40.17 21.32
N GLU A 458 19.12 -40.73 22.52
CA GLU A 458 19.39 -39.92 23.72
C GLU A 458 20.86 -39.50 23.88
N MET A 459 21.81 -40.26 23.32
CA MET A 459 23.24 -39.91 23.40
C MET A 459 23.62 -38.81 22.38
N GLU A 460 23.06 -38.82 21.16
CA GLU A 460 23.41 -37.82 20.13
C GLU A 460 22.87 -36.41 20.42
N LYS A 461 21.71 -36.29 21.08
CA LYS A 461 21.13 -34.98 21.45
C LYS A 461 21.94 -34.27 22.54
N LYS A 462 22.64 -35.01 23.41
CA LYS A 462 23.46 -34.44 24.48
C LYS A 462 24.79 -33.88 23.95
N GLU A 463 25.42 -34.55 22.98
CA GLU A 463 26.63 -34.06 22.32
C GLU A 463 26.39 -32.84 21.43
N LYS A 464 25.30 -32.81 20.64
CA LYS A 464 24.95 -31.66 19.79
C LYS A 464 24.67 -30.39 20.60
N LYS A 465 24.10 -30.51 21.80
CA LYS A 465 23.79 -29.36 22.68
C LYS A 465 25.06 -28.79 23.32
N LYS A 466 26.07 -29.63 23.61
CA LYS A 466 27.37 -29.22 24.15
C LYS A 466 28.21 -28.49 23.09
N LYS A 467 28.31 -29.04 21.87
CA LYS A 467 28.98 -28.39 20.72
C LYS A 467 28.37 -27.03 20.34
N LYS A 468 27.03 -26.89 20.45
CA LYS A 468 26.35 -25.62 20.13
C LYS A 468 26.57 -24.53 21.20
N LYS A 469 26.88 -24.91 22.44
CA LYS A 469 27.18 -23.97 23.53
C LYS A 469 28.64 -23.48 23.44
N GLU A 470 29.58 -24.38 23.15
CA GLU A 470 30.99 -24.01 22.91
C GLU A 470 31.15 -23.11 21.68
N LYS A 471 30.43 -23.39 20.59
CA LYS A 471 30.49 -22.54 19.38
C LYS A 471 29.91 -21.14 19.59
N LYS A 472 29.00 -20.97 20.55
CA LYS A 472 28.44 -19.66 20.92
C LYS A 472 29.37 -18.85 21.82
N LEU A 473 30.18 -19.51 22.64
CA LEU A 473 31.17 -18.86 23.49
C LEU A 473 32.36 -18.36 22.67
N LYS A 474 32.84 -19.17 21.70
CA LYS A 474 33.92 -18.75 20.80
C LYS A 474 33.58 -17.54 19.92
N VAL A 475 32.35 -17.48 19.40
CA VAL A 475 31.89 -16.33 18.59
C VAL A 475 31.76 -15.07 19.46
N ALA A 476 31.41 -15.21 20.74
CA ALA A 476 31.35 -14.08 21.66
C ALA A 476 32.74 -13.58 22.06
N GLU A 477 33.74 -14.47 22.20
CA GLU A 477 35.15 -14.11 22.43
C GLU A 477 35.76 -13.42 21.20
N GLU A 478 35.52 -13.94 19.99
CA GLU A 478 35.98 -13.31 18.73
C GLU A 478 35.35 -11.91 18.53
N GLU A 479 34.05 -11.73 18.83
CA GLU A 479 33.39 -10.41 18.74
C GLU A 479 33.95 -9.39 19.78
N THR A 480 34.43 -9.86 20.93
CA THR A 480 35.08 -8.98 21.92
C THR A 480 36.51 -8.61 21.57
N GLU A 481 37.29 -9.51 20.96
CA GLU A 481 38.64 -9.20 20.49
C GLU A 481 38.60 -8.24 19.28
N GLU A 482 37.63 -8.39 18.37
CA GLU A 482 37.45 -7.48 17.22
C GLU A 482 37.02 -6.07 17.67
N ALA A 483 36.24 -5.97 18.75
CA ALA A 483 35.84 -4.69 19.35
C ALA A 483 37.02 -3.98 20.06
N GLN A 484 37.91 -4.73 20.71
CA GLN A 484 39.10 -4.15 21.36
C GLN A 484 40.15 -3.70 20.33
N ALA A 485 40.35 -4.47 19.25
CA ALA A 485 41.26 -4.09 18.17
C ALA A 485 40.78 -2.83 17.41
N THR A 486 39.46 -2.61 17.30
CA THR A 486 38.91 -1.41 16.66
C THR A 486 38.97 -0.16 17.54
N GLU A 487 38.93 -0.30 18.87
CA GLU A 487 39.19 0.82 19.80
C GLU A 487 40.67 1.23 19.84
N GLU A 488 41.62 0.29 19.77
CA GLU A 488 43.05 0.62 19.72
C GLU A 488 43.44 1.36 18.43
N VAL A 489 42.92 0.93 17.28
CA VAL A 489 43.18 1.60 15.98
C VAL A 489 42.57 3.00 15.94
N ALA A 490 41.38 3.19 16.53
CA ALA A 490 40.76 4.51 16.64
C ALA A 490 41.55 5.46 17.56
N ALA A 491 42.17 4.94 18.63
CA ALA A 491 43.01 5.72 19.54
C ALA A 491 44.34 6.13 18.89
N GLU A 492 44.94 5.28 18.05
CA GLU A 492 46.14 5.61 17.27
C GLU A 492 45.87 6.67 16.18
N GLU A 493 44.73 6.60 15.48
CA GLU A 493 44.34 7.61 14.49
C GLU A 493 44.07 8.99 15.13
N GLU A 494 43.47 9.06 16.33
CA GLU A 494 43.27 10.34 17.03
C GLU A 494 44.60 10.95 17.54
N ALA A 495 45.58 10.12 17.90
CA ALA A 495 46.92 10.57 18.29
C ALA A 495 47.69 11.18 17.09
N GLU A 496 47.57 10.60 15.89
CA GLU A 496 48.25 11.09 14.68
C GLU A 496 47.63 12.41 14.14
N VAL A 497 46.31 12.57 14.29
CA VAL A 497 45.59 13.80 13.92
C VAL A 497 45.94 14.96 14.86
N THR A 498 46.15 14.69 16.15
CA THR A 498 46.54 15.72 17.12
C THR A 498 48.00 16.16 16.97
N GLU A 499 48.90 15.26 16.57
CA GLU A 499 50.31 15.60 16.30
C GLU A 499 50.48 16.41 15.02
N SER A 500 49.73 16.06 13.96
CA SER A 500 49.72 16.81 12.69
C SER A 500 49.09 18.21 12.83
N ALA A 501 48.09 18.38 13.70
CA ALA A 501 47.53 19.68 14.06
C ALA A 501 48.53 20.57 14.83
N LYS A 502 49.33 20.00 15.75
CA LYS A 502 50.41 20.71 16.45
C LYS A 502 51.53 21.15 15.51
N LYS A 503 51.92 20.33 14.52
CA LYS A 503 52.91 20.70 13.49
C LYS A 503 52.42 21.83 12.58
N LYS A 504 51.14 21.84 12.17
CA LYS A 504 50.55 22.94 11.39
C LYS A 504 50.48 24.26 12.18
N LYS A 505 50.21 24.20 13.50
CA LYS A 505 50.19 25.40 14.35
C LYS A 505 51.59 25.99 14.55
N LYS A 506 52.63 25.15 14.66
CA LYS A 506 54.03 25.59 14.75
C LYS A 506 54.57 26.21 13.45
N LYS A 507 54.08 25.78 12.29
CA LYS A 507 54.47 26.35 10.98
C LYS A 507 53.83 27.72 10.73
N LYS A 508 52.57 27.91 11.14
CA LYS A 508 51.87 29.22 11.05
C LYS A 508 52.43 30.31 11.96
N VAL A 509 53.02 29.94 13.10
CA VAL A 509 53.69 30.91 14.00
C VAL A 509 55.07 31.30 13.48
N LYS A 510 55.70 30.45 12.66
CA LYS A 510 57.01 30.74 12.07
C LYS A 510 56.92 31.63 10.81
N GLU A 511 55.84 31.51 10.03
CA GLU A 511 55.58 32.39 8.87
C GLU A 511 55.04 33.78 9.27
N ALA A 512 54.48 33.95 10.47
CA ALA A 512 53.99 35.24 10.95
C ALA A 512 55.06 36.10 11.67
N ALA A 513 56.25 35.54 11.90
CA ALA A 513 57.36 36.25 12.55
C ALA A 513 58.44 36.72 11.55
N ASP A 514 58.29 36.40 10.26
CA ASP A 514 59.25 36.73 9.18
C ASP A 514 58.73 37.86 8.26
N ASP A 515 57.59 38.47 8.60
CA ASP A 515 56.93 39.55 7.82
C ASP A 515 56.79 40.84 8.64
N SER A 516 57.60 40.97 9.70
CA SER A 516 57.68 42.17 10.53
C SER A 516 59.10 42.37 11.08
N GLU A 517 60.08 42.47 10.18
CA GLU A 517 61.37 43.15 10.37
C GLU A 517 61.80 43.84 9.08
#